data_AF-A0AAU1RW46-F1
#
_entry.id   AF-A0AAU1RW46-F1
#
_cell.length_a   1.000
_cell.length_b   1.000
_cell.length_c   1.000
_cell.angle_alpha   90.00
_cell.angle_beta   90.00
_cell.angle_gamma   90.00
#
_symmetry.space_group_name_H-M   'P 1'
#
loop_
_entity.id
_entity.type
_entity.pdbx_description
1 polymer ?
#
loop_
_entity_poly.entity_id
_entity_poly.type
_entity_poly.pdbx_seq_one_letter_code
_entity_poly.pdbx_strand_id
1 'polypeptide(L)'
;MATPDHDHSDSSASRAELDALRARMAQLEARTPARSRPRIGSFLAVLLILVAAVLTPLSIVAAWARNDIGDTDRYVAMVKPLASDPDVQAAVSNRVTDVVMTHLDVHSLLEQVAPADRPVVDKALGRLSGPITTGVSNFVHGTVDRFVTSDAFEKVWVALNRNAHAAAVKALTGSGGGAVKLTNDTVVIDLAPVIDRVKQLLVDHGLTIAAKIPEIHTDFTVLTSDAIGKAKKGFRLLQIVGFWLPLLTLVLAAGGVLLAVRRRRALVTAALAVAVGAAVLGVALWVFRAFYLDSLPASVSQSAAGSIFDALVGYLRAGIRMVITLGVVVALAAWLSGEGRAATRVKAMWQGGIGAVRDAAGITGGPVGAWVHRAKDPLNWTVVVVAAVVLLVWDRPTAMVTVWIAIAALFALAVVEFLDDDSTPHLLPAPHGQAHGQ
;
A
#
# COMPACT_ATOMS: atom_id res chain seq x y z
N MET A 1 -103.28 10.48 14.06
CA MET A 1 -102.35 9.44 13.59
C MET A 1 -101.55 10.02 12.43
N ALA A 2 -100.40 10.62 12.74
CA ALA A 2 -99.43 11.09 11.76
C ALA A 2 -98.10 11.28 12.50
N THR A 3 -97.16 10.37 12.26
CA THR A 3 -95.76 10.50 12.64
C THR A 3 -94.96 10.82 11.39
N PRO A 4 -94.32 11.99 11.31
CA PRO A 4 -93.14 12.14 10.48
C PRO A 4 -92.06 12.92 11.24
N ASP A 5 -91.11 12.23 11.88
CA ASP A 5 -89.88 12.90 12.36
C ASP A 5 -88.67 11.97 12.43
N HIS A 6 -88.64 10.93 11.58
CA HIS A 6 -87.51 9.98 11.51
C HIS A 6 -86.63 10.15 10.26
N ASP A 7 -87.02 10.98 9.30
CA ASP A 7 -86.29 11.12 8.02
C ASP A 7 -85.16 12.18 8.09
N HIS A 8 -85.33 13.22 8.92
CA HIS A 8 -84.34 14.29 9.04
C HIS A 8 -83.12 13.89 9.89
N SER A 9 -83.30 13.09 10.95
CA SER A 9 -82.20 12.62 11.79
C SER A 9 -81.25 11.68 11.03
N ASP A 10 -81.80 10.78 10.23
CA ASP A 10 -81.01 9.81 9.44
C ASP A 10 -80.18 10.49 8.34
N SER A 11 -80.73 11.54 7.73
CA SER A 11 -80.02 12.34 6.73
C SER A 11 -78.83 13.12 7.32
N SER A 12 -78.95 13.58 8.58
CA SER A 12 -77.89 14.33 9.27
C SER A 12 -76.75 13.42 9.75
N ALA A 13 -77.08 12.24 10.27
CA ALA A 13 -76.11 11.22 10.68
C ALA A 13 -75.34 10.69 9.47
N SER A 14 -76.03 10.42 8.36
CA SER A 14 -75.41 9.97 7.11
C SER A 14 -74.44 11.00 6.53
N ARG A 15 -74.75 12.30 6.62
CA ARG A 15 -73.86 13.39 6.18
C ARG A 15 -72.60 13.47 7.05
N ALA A 16 -72.76 13.36 8.37
CA ALA A 16 -71.63 13.35 9.29
C ALA A 16 -70.69 12.14 9.07
N GLU A 17 -71.25 10.97 8.76
CA GLU A 17 -70.47 9.77 8.45
C GLU A 17 -69.73 9.89 7.11
N LEU A 18 -70.36 10.46 6.08
CA LEU A 18 -69.71 10.75 4.80
C LEU A 18 -68.55 11.74 4.95
N ASP A 19 -68.69 12.75 5.79
CA ASP A 19 -67.62 13.72 6.03
C ASP A 19 -66.48 13.11 6.87
N ALA A 20 -66.79 12.24 7.82
CA ALA A 20 -65.79 11.47 8.55
C ALA A 20 -65.04 10.48 7.64
N LEU A 21 -65.75 9.82 6.71
CA LEU A 21 -65.16 8.93 5.70
C LEU A 21 -64.29 9.70 4.71
N ARG A 22 -64.73 10.88 4.25
CA ARG A 22 -63.92 11.78 3.40
C ARG A 22 -62.68 12.29 4.14
N ALA A 23 -62.79 12.64 5.42
CA ALA A 23 -61.64 13.03 6.23
C ALA A 23 -60.65 11.88 6.44
N ARG A 24 -61.15 10.65 6.63
CA ARG A 24 -60.33 9.43 6.68
C ARG A 24 -59.70 9.09 5.34
N MET A 25 -60.43 9.23 4.23
CA MET A 25 -59.86 9.06 2.89
C MET A 25 -58.82 10.12 2.60
N ALA A 26 -59.04 11.39 2.94
CA ALA A 26 -58.05 12.45 2.80
C ALA A 26 -56.80 12.18 3.67
N GLN A 27 -56.97 11.64 4.88
CA GLN A 27 -55.84 11.20 5.71
C GLN A 27 -55.11 9.97 5.13
N LEU A 28 -55.82 9.03 4.49
CA LEU A 28 -55.23 7.85 3.85
C LEU A 28 -54.55 8.19 2.52
N GLU A 29 -55.10 9.12 1.74
CA GLU A 29 -54.49 9.70 0.55
C GLU A 29 -53.26 10.51 0.91
N ALA A 30 -53.30 11.30 1.99
CA ALA A 30 -52.13 11.98 2.55
C ALA A 30 -51.08 11.00 3.12
N ARG A 31 -51.50 9.80 3.56
CA ARG A 31 -50.63 8.68 3.97
C ARG A 31 -50.21 7.77 2.83
N THR A 32 -50.66 8.00 1.60
CA THR A 32 -50.17 7.24 0.45
C THR A 32 -48.69 7.56 0.35
N PRO A 33 -47.79 6.57 0.57
CA PRO A 33 -46.36 6.84 0.61
C PRO A 33 -46.00 7.49 -0.72
N ALA A 34 -45.43 8.70 -0.64
CA ALA A 34 -44.93 9.42 -1.80
C ALA A 34 -44.18 8.43 -2.70
N ARG A 35 -44.67 8.24 -3.94
CA ARG A 35 -44.11 7.30 -4.93
C ARG A 35 -42.60 7.25 -4.79
N SER A 36 -42.07 6.09 -4.41
CA SER A 36 -40.63 5.89 -4.21
C SER A 36 -39.90 6.17 -5.52
N ARG A 37 -39.40 7.40 -5.69
CA ARG A 37 -38.46 7.73 -6.77
C ARG A 37 -37.21 6.87 -6.62
N PRO A 38 -36.60 6.46 -7.74
CA PRO A 38 -36.30 5.06 -7.98
C PRO A 38 -35.00 4.59 -7.34
N ARG A 39 -34.95 3.28 -7.07
CA ARG A 39 -33.81 2.48 -6.61
C ARG A 39 -32.55 2.59 -7.49
N ILE A 40 -32.64 3.28 -8.64
CA ILE A 40 -31.56 3.50 -9.62
C ILE A 40 -30.39 4.25 -8.97
N GLY A 41 -30.65 5.29 -8.18
CA GLY A 41 -29.58 6.03 -7.49
C GLY A 41 -28.80 5.17 -6.48
N SER A 42 -29.50 4.27 -5.78
CA SER A 42 -28.87 3.33 -4.85
C SER A 42 -28.11 2.22 -5.57
N PHE A 43 -28.62 1.72 -6.70
CA PHE A 43 -27.93 0.72 -7.51
C PHE A 43 -26.65 1.31 -8.15
N LEU A 44 -26.75 2.50 -8.74
CA LEU A 44 -25.61 3.20 -9.33
C LEU A 44 -24.55 3.54 -8.27
N ALA A 45 -24.96 3.96 -7.08
CA ALA A 45 -24.04 4.18 -5.97
C ALA A 45 -23.26 2.91 -5.58
N VAL A 46 -23.94 1.76 -5.46
CA VAL A 46 -23.28 0.48 -5.17
C VAL A 46 -22.34 0.08 -6.31
N LEU A 47 -22.78 0.20 -7.56
CA LEU A 47 -21.96 -0.11 -8.72
C LEU A 47 -20.68 0.73 -8.77
N LEU A 48 -20.80 2.05 -8.57
CA LEU A 48 -19.64 2.97 -8.55
C LEU A 48 -18.65 2.62 -7.44
N ILE A 49 -19.15 2.27 -6.25
CA ILE A 49 -18.32 1.85 -5.12
C ILE A 49 -17.60 0.53 -5.43
N LEU A 50 -18.30 -0.45 -6.02
CA LEU A 50 -17.70 -1.73 -6.41
C LEU A 50 -16.63 -1.54 -7.49
N VAL A 51 -16.90 -0.71 -8.49
CA VAL A 51 -15.93 -0.38 -9.55
C VAL A 51 -14.71 0.32 -8.94
N ALA A 52 -14.91 1.27 -8.02
CA ALA A 52 -13.80 1.93 -7.32
C ALA A 52 -12.98 0.92 -6.50
N ALA A 53 -13.62 -0.03 -5.81
CA ALA A 53 -12.94 -1.07 -5.05
C ALA A 53 -12.08 -1.99 -5.94
N VAL A 54 -12.59 -2.37 -7.12
CA VAL A 54 -11.86 -3.19 -8.10
C VAL A 54 -10.74 -2.40 -8.77
N LEU A 55 -10.92 -1.10 -9.02
CA LEU A 55 -9.90 -0.24 -9.60
C LEU A 55 -8.81 0.16 -8.59
N THR A 56 -9.10 0.11 -7.29
CA THR A 56 -8.13 0.44 -6.22
C THR A 56 -6.80 -0.31 -6.37
N PRO A 57 -6.76 -1.66 -6.46
CA PRO A 57 -5.49 -2.38 -6.62
C PRO A 57 -4.73 -1.94 -7.89
N LEU A 58 -5.43 -1.79 -9.03
CA LEU A 58 -4.80 -1.31 -10.27
C LEU A 58 -4.28 0.13 -10.12
N SER A 59 -5.00 0.97 -9.39
CA SER A 59 -4.64 2.36 -9.13
C SER A 59 -3.36 2.45 -8.30
N ILE A 60 -3.25 1.64 -7.25
CA ILE A 60 -2.07 1.60 -6.40
C ILE A 60 -0.85 1.15 -7.22
N VAL A 61 -0.98 0.07 -8.00
CA VAL A 61 0.11 -0.43 -8.86
C VAL A 61 0.49 0.60 -9.92
N ALA A 62 -0.47 1.25 -10.58
CA ALA A 62 -0.21 2.24 -11.60
C ALA A 62 0.48 3.49 -11.03
N ALA A 63 0.05 3.95 -9.85
CA ALA A 63 0.67 5.07 -9.16
C ALA A 63 2.11 4.75 -8.73
N TRP A 64 2.34 3.56 -8.15
CA TRP A 64 3.67 3.07 -7.78
C TRP A 64 4.58 2.94 -8.99
N ALA A 65 4.13 2.28 -10.05
CA ALA A 65 4.96 2.07 -11.24
C ALA A 65 5.29 3.40 -11.94
N ARG A 66 4.41 4.41 -11.89
CA ARG A 66 4.73 5.75 -12.40
C ARG A 66 5.68 6.53 -11.49
N ASN A 67 5.41 6.58 -10.19
CA ASN A 67 6.09 7.48 -9.25
C ASN A 67 7.39 6.88 -8.68
N ASP A 68 7.48 5.56 -8.58
CA ASP A 68 8.59 4.87 -7.95
C ASP A 68 9.48 4.15 -8.99
N ILE A 69 8.88 3.44 -9.98
CA ILE A 69 9.67 2.86 -11.09
C ILE A 69 9.97 3.92 -12.16
N GLY A 70 9.02 4.78 -12.52
CA GLY A 70 9.23 5.76 -13.58
C GLY A 70 10.20 6.89 -13.22
N ASP A 71 10.49 7.06 -11.92
CA ASP A 71 11.36 8.10 -11.39
C ASP A 71 12.71 7.51 -10.97
N THR A 72 13.80 8.09 -11.49
CA THR A 72 15.14 7.55 -11.26
C THR A 72 15.60 7.71 -9.81
N ASP A 73 15.22 8.79 -9.14
CA ASP A 73 15.63 9.01 -7.75
C ASP A 73 14.90 8.05 -6.81
N ARG A 74 13.61 7.85 -7.03
CA ARG A 74 12.84 6.86 -6.25
C ARG A 74 13.25 5.44 -6.53
N TYR A 75 13.53 5.10 -7.79
CA TYR A 75 14.08 3.80 -8.15
C TYR A 75 15.40 3.53 -7.44
N VAL A 76 16.34 4.48 -7.51
CA VAL A 76 17.65 4.36 -6.85
C VAL A 76 17.47 4.24 -5.33
N ALA A 77 16.52 4.97 -4.74
CA ALA A 77 16.20 4.84 -3.32
C ALA A 77 15.67 3.45 -2.94
N MET A 78 14.95 2.75 -3.83
CA MET A 78 14.52 1.35 -3.61
C MET A 78 15.71 0.39 -3.59
N VAL A 79 16.62 0.51 -4.55
CA VAL A 79 17.71 -0.46 -4.73
C VAL A 79 18.94 -0.14 -3.90
N LYS A 80 19.09 1.11 -3.43
CA LYS A 80 20.26 1.53 -2.64
C LYS A 80 20.55 0.61 -1.44
N PRO A 81 19.57 0.25 -0.58
CA PRO A 81 19.83 -0.60 0.58
C PRO A 81 20.36 -2.01 0.22
N LEU A 82 20.10 -2.49 -1.00
CA LEU A 82 20.57 -3.79 -1.47
C LEU A 82 22.10 -3.86 -1.57
N ALA A 83 22.78 -2.70 -1.68
CA ALA A 83 24.24 -2.68 -1.69
C ALA A 83 24.86 -3.17 -0.37
N SER A 84 24.13 -3.04 0.73
CA SER A 84 24.55 -3.42 2.08
C SER A 84 23.87 -4.70 2.55
N ASP A 85 23.07 -5.35 1.70
CA ASP A 85 22.36 -6.58 2.03
C ASP A 85 23.31 -7.79 1.91
N PRO A 86 23.51 -8.58 2.97
CA PRO A 86 24.49 -9.67 2.97
C PRO A 86 24.16 -10.78 1.97
N ASP A 87 22.88 -11.04 1.71
CA ASP A 87 22.45 -12.05 0.72
C ASP A 87 22.77 -11.57 -0.70
N VAL A 88 22.53 -10.29 -0.98
CA VAL A 88 22.87 -9.68 -2.28
C VAL A 88 24.39 -9.62 -2.47
N GLN A 89 25.13 -9.20 -1.45
CA GLN A 89 26.59 -9.14 -1.47
C GLN A 89 27.19 -10.53 -1.75
N ALA A 90 26.74 -11.57 -1.03
CA ALA A 90 27.20 -12.94 -1.25
C ALA A 90 26.87 -13.43 -2.67
N ALA A 91 25.66 -13.15 -3.18
CA ALA A 91 25.27 -13.54 -4.52
C ALA A 91 26.12 -12.84 -5.60
N VAL A 92 26.43 -11.55 -5.43
CA VAL A 92 27.32 -10.80 -6.34
C VAL A 92 28.74 -11.36 -6.27
N SER A 93 29.27 -11.61 -5.08
CA SER A 93 30.61 -12.18 -4.89
C SER A 93 30.75 -13.54 -5.57
N ASN A 94 29.79 -14.45 -5.36
CA ASN A 94 29.76 -15.76 -6.01
C ASN A 94 29.69 -15.60 -7.53
N ARG A 95 28.77 -14.79 -8.04
CA ARG A 95 28.55 -14.65 -9.48
C ARG A 95 29.75 -14.04 -10.20
N VAL A 96 30.37 -13.02 -9.61
CA VAL A 96 31.58 -12.40 -10.17
C VAL A 96 32.75 -13.38 -10.13
N THR A 97 32.90 -14.14 -9.04
CA THR A 97 33.93 -15.19 -8.95
C THR A 97 33.75 -16.22 -10.05
N ASP A 98 32.54 -16.76 -10.23
CA ASP A 98 32.24 -17.76 -11.26
C ASP A 98 32.55 -17.24 -12.66
N VAL A 99 32.16 -16.00 -12.98
CA VAL A 99 32.44 -15.37 -14.27
C VAL A 99 33.95 -15.21 -14.48
N VAL A 100 34.68 -14.71 -13.48
CA VAL A 100 36.14 -14.58 -13.55
C VAL A 100 36.81 -15.93 -13.76
N MET A 101 36.41 -16.96 -12.98
CA MET A 101 36.98 -18.31 -13.09
C MET A 101 36.62 -18.99 -14.42
N THR A 102 35.47 -18.68 -15.02
CA THR A 102 35.10 -19.20 -16.35
C THR A 102 36.00 -18.66 -17.46
N HIS A 103 36.44 -17.40 -17.34
CA HIS A 103 37.34 -16.78 -18.30
C HIS A 103 38.83 -16.98 -17.98
N LEU A 104 39.15 -17.42 -16.76
CA LEU A 104 40.51 -17.67 -16.33
C LEU A 104 40.83 -19.17 -16.48
N ASP A 105 41.37 -19.52 -17.64
CA ASP A 105 41.78 -20.90 -17.93
C ASP A 105 43.10 -21.22 -17.21
N VAL A 106 42.97 -21.60 -15.93
CA VAL A 106 44.09 -21.99 -15.06
C VAL A 106 44.91 -23.12 -15.69
N HIS A 107 44.27 -24.01 -16.46
CA HIS A 107 44.96 -25.12 -17.11
C HIS A 107 45.90 -24.61 -18.20
N SER A 108 45.40 -23.74 -19.09
CA SER A 108 46.21 -23.12 -20.13
C SER A 108 47.39 -22.30 -19.57
N LEU A 109 47.21 -21.66 -18.41
CA LEU A 109 48.25 -20.88 -17.75
C LEU A 109 49.31 -21.79 -17.12
N LEU A 110 48.93 -22.94 -16.57
CA LEU A 110 49.86 -23.91 -16.01
C LEU A 110 50.67 -24.62 -17.10
N GLU A 111 50.05 -24.92 -18.25
CA GLU A 111 50.74 -25.49 -19.42
C GLU A 111 51.79 -24.52 -20.00
N GLN A 112 51.52 -23.22 -20.00
CA GLN A 112 52.49 -22.20 -20.43
C GLN A 112 53.72 -22.09 -19.52
N VAL A 113 53.60 -22.49 -18.24
CA VAL A 113 54.68 -22.45 -17.25
C VAL A 113 55.41 -23.79 -17.16
N ALA A 114 54.78 -24.89 -17.61
CA ALA A 114 55.40 -26.20 -17.66
C ALA A 114 56.52 -26.22 -18.73
N PRO A 115 57.76 -26.62 -18.39
CA PRO A 115 58.80 -26.80 -19.39
C PRO A 115 58.42 -27.94 -20.34
N ALA A 116 58.40 -27.66 -21.65
CA ALA A 116 57.98 -28.59 -22.71
C ALA A 116 58.69 -29.97 -22.71
N ASP A 117 59.81 -30.10 -21.99
CA ASP A 117 60.69 -31.27 -22.00
C ASP A 117 60.61 -32.16 -20.73
N ARG A 118 59.66 -31.94 -19.80
CA ARG A 118 59.59 -32.73 -18.55
C ARG A 118 58.21 -33.33 -18.24
N PRO A 119 57.93 -34.59 -18.66
CA PRO A 119 56.66 -35.27 -18.41
C PRO A 119 56.35 -35.55 -16.92
N VAL A 120 57.37 -35.46 -16.05
CA VAL A 120 57.21 -35.58 -14.58
C VAL A 120 56.60 -34.30 -14.00
N VAL A 121 56.91 -33.14 -14.58
CA VAL A 121 56.40 -31.83 -14.14
C VAL A 121 54.94 -31.68 -14.56
N ASP A 122 54.57 -32.08 -15.78
CA ASP A 122 53.16 -32.10 -16.22
C ASP A 122 52.27 -32.99 -15.35
N LYS A 123 52.72 -34.20 -14.98
CA LYS A 123 51.95 -35.07 -14.09
C LYS A 123 51.81 -34.49 -12.68
N ALA A 124 52.82 -33.78 -12.18
CA ALA A 124 52.77 -33.11 -10.89
C ALA A 124 51.85 -31.88 -10.94
N LEU A 125 51.93 -31.07 -12.00
CA LEU A 125 51.07 -29.90 -12.23
C LEU A 125 49.61 -30.31 -12.44
N GLY A 126 49.34 -31.39 -13.16
CA GLY A 126 48.00 -31.96 -13.30
C GLY A 126 47.38 -32.36 -11.96
N ARG A 127 48.18 -32.92 -11.02
CA ARG A 127 47.72 -33.24 -9.65
C ARG A 127 47.53 -32.01 -8.77
N LEU A 128 48.26 -30.93 -9.04
CA LEU A 128 48.15 -29.65 -8.31
C LEU A 128 47.11 -28.71 -8.91
N SER A 129 46.61 -28.99 -10.12
CA SER A 129 45.64 -28.15 -10.83
C SER A 129 44.37 -27.88 -10.01
N GLY A 130 43.81 -28.90 -9.36
CA GLY A 130 42.66 -28.76 -8.47
C GLY A 130 42.95 -27.81 -7.29
N PRO A 131 43.93 -28.11 -6.42
CA PRO A 131 44.32 -27.23 -5.31
C PRO A 131 44.69 -25.80 -5.73
N ILE A 132 45.39 -25.62 -6.86
CA ILE A 132 45.72 -24.29 -7.40
C ILE A 132 44.46 -23.56 -7.85
N THR A 133 43.57 -24.22 -8.58
CA THR A 133 42.29 -23.64 -9.03
C THR A 133 41.43 -23.24 -7.84
N THR A 134 41.36 -24.07 -6.80
CA THR A 134 40.67 -23.73 -5.54
C THR A 134 41.33 -22.56 -4.83
N GLY A 135 42.66 -22.52 -4.75
CA GLY A 135 43.41 -21.42 -4.13
C GLY A 135 43.18 -20.09 -4.85
N VAL A 136 43.23 -20.09 -6.19
CA VAL A 136 42.92 -18.93 -7.03
C VAL A 136 41.47 -18.52 -6.87
N SER A 137 40.52 -19.46 -6.93
CA SER A 137 39.10 -19.19 -6.73
C SER A 137 38.82 -18.54 -5.37
N ASN A 138 39.39 -19.08 -4.27
CA ASN A 138 39.26 -18.51 -2.94
C ASN A 138 39.89 -17.12 -2.82
N PHE A 139 41.04 -16.90 -3.45
CA PHE A 139 41.69 -15.58 -3.49
C PHE A 139 40.84 -14.55 -4.25
N VAL A 140 40.32 -14.92 -5.41
CA VAL A 140 39.42 -14.09 -6.22
C VAL A 140 38.16 -13.79 -5.41
N HIS A 141 37.51 -14.82 -4.88
CA HIS A 141 36.31 -14.69 -4.06
C HIS A 141 36.54 -13.76 -2.87
N GLY A 142 37.59 -13.98 -2.07
CA GLY A 142 37.91 -13.13 -0.92
C GLY A 142 38.33 -11.70 -1.29
N THR A 143 38.81 -11.46 -2.51
CA THR A 143 39.09 -10.11 -3.02
C THR A 143 37.82 -9.40 -3.46
N VAL A 144 36.95 -10.10 -4.18
CA VAL A 144 35.63 -9.59 -4.58
C VAL A 144 34.77 -9.31 -3.36
N ASP A 145 34.73 -10.23 -2.40
CA ASP A 145 33.96 -10.10 -1.16
C ASP A 145 34.38 -8.87 -0.35
N ARG A 146 35.69 -8.65 -0.16
CA ARG A 146 36.22 -7.43 0.49
C ARG A 146 35.82 -6.14 -0.23
N PHE A 147 35.71 -6.17 -1.57
CA PHE A 147 35.24 -5.02 -2.32
C PHE A 147 33.73 -4.83 -2.16
N VAL A 148 32.94 -5.88 -2.32
CA VAL A 148 31.47 -5.86 -2.28
C VAL A 148 30.95 -5.48 -0.88
N THR A 149 31.67 -5.85 0.17
CA THR A 149 31.35 -5.48 1.56
C THR A 149 31.83 -4.07 1.95
N SER A 150 32.55 -3.37 1.07
CA SER A 150 33.09 -2.03 1.36
C SER A 150 32.10 -0.89 1.06
N ASP A 151 32.31 0.26 1.70
CA ASP A 151 31.55 1.50 1.41
C ASP A 151 31.69 1.98 -0.04
N ALA A 152 32.77 1.56 -0.74
CA ALA A 152 32.96 1.89 -2.14
C ALA A 152 31.90 1.19 -3.02
N PHE A 153 31.54 -0.05 -2.70
CA PHE A 153 30.55 -0.81 -3.46
C PHE A 153 29.19 -0.11 -3.45
N GLU A 154 28.74 0.46 -2.33
CA GLU A 154 27.49 1.21 -2.27
C GLU A 154 27.49 2.40 -3.26
N LYS A 155 28.59 3.15 -3.34
CA LYS A 155 28.71 4.28 -4.27
C LYS A 155 28.66 3.81 -5.72
N VAL A 156 29.39 2.75 -6.05
CA VAL A 156 29.39 2.15 -7.39
C VAL A 156 27.99 1.62 -7.74
N TRP A 157 27.36 0.91 -6.81
CA TRP A 157 26.02 0.36 -6.95
C TRP A 157 24.98 1.45 -7.23
N VAL A 158 24.98 2.53 -6.45
CA VAL A 158 24.06 3.66 -6.62
C VAL A 158 24.29 4.35 -7.96
N ALA A 159 25.53 4.62 -8.33
CA ALA A 159 25.87 5.27 -9.60
C ALA A 159 25.48 4.39 -10.81
N LEU A 160 25.76 3.09 -10.73
CA LEU A 160 25.42 2.12 -11.79
C LEU A 160 23.92 2.03 -12.00
N ASN A 161 23.15 1.83 -10.91
CA ASN A 161 21.69 1.76 -10.99
C ASN A 161 21.08 3.07 -11.50
N ARG A 162 21.58 4.23 -11.05
CA ARG A 162 21.13 5.54 -11.53
C ARG A 162 21.35 5.72 -13.02
N ASN A 163 22.55 5.41 -13.51
CA ASN A 163 22.91 5.59 -14.90
C ASN A 163 22.15 4.61 -15.81
N ALA A 164 22.09 3.34 -15.43
CA ALA A 164 21.35 2.32 -16.17
C ALA A 164 19.85 2.66 -16.24
N HIS A 165 19.26 3.05 -15.12
CA HIS A 165 17.85 3.43 -15.06
C HIS A 165 17.55 4.69 -15.89
N ALA A 166 18.39 5.74 -15.76
CA ALA A 166 18.23 6.96 -16.55
C ALA A 166 18.34 6.69 -18.07
N ALA A 167 19.26 5.83 -18.49
CA ALA A 167 19.39 5.42 -19.88
C ALA A 167 18.12 4.68 -20.36
N ALA A 168 17.61 3.75 -19.56
CA ALA A 168 16.38 3.02 -19.88
C ALA A 168 15.16 3.95 -19.99
N VAL A 169 14.98 4.88 -19.04
CA VAL A 169 13.87 5.87 -19.07
C VAL A 169 13.98 6.79 -20.29
N LYS A 170 15.18 7.27 -20.63
CA LYS A 170 15.39 8.07 -21.85
C LYS A 170 15.02 7.28 -23.10
N ALA A 171 15.41 6.01 -23.19
CA ALA A 171 15.06 5.16 -24.31
C ALA A 171 13.55 4.93 -24.44
N LEU A 172 12.83 4.79 -23.33
CA LEU A 172 11.38 4.58 -23.29
C LEU A 172 10.57 5.86 -23.58
N THR A 173 11.06 7.02 -23.13
CA THR A 173 10.37 8.31 -23.31
C THR A 173 10.72 9.00 -24.63
N GLY A 174 11.89 8.71 -25.21
CA GLY A 174 12.43 9.47 -26.34
C GLY A 174 12.93 10.87 -25.95
N SER A 175 13.04 11.17 -24.65
CA SER A 175 13.46 12.47 -24.12
C SER A 175 14.99 12.57 -24.16
N GLY A 176 15.54 12.98 -25.30
CA GLY A 176 16.98 13.09 -25.50
C GLY A 176 17.27 13.46 -26.95
N GLY A 177 17.08 14.74 -27.29
CA GLY A 177 17.46 15.25 -28.60
C GLY A 177 18.95 14.99 -28.87
N GLY A 178 19.25 14.39 -30.01
CA GLY A 178 20.61 14.37 -30.55
C GLY A 178 21.41 13.08 -30.39
N ALA A 179 20.87 11.92 -30.78
CA ALA A 179 21.65 10.79 -31.33
C ALA A 179 20.77 9.70 -32.00
N VAL A 180 19.48 9.96 -32.24
CA VAL A 180 18.59 8.98 -32.87
C VAL A 180 18.52 9.28 -34.36
N LYS A 181 19.49 8.77 -35.13
CA LYS A 181 19.23 8.52 -36.55
C LYS A 181 18.15 7.44 -36.59
N LEU A 182 16.92 7.83 -36.93
CA LEU A 182 15.92 6.91 -37.44
C LEU A 182 16.46 6.36 -38.77
N THR A 183 17.14 5.22 -38.69
CA THR A 183 17.32 4.35 -39.85
C THR A 183 16.58 3.06 -39.50
N ASN A 184 15.35 2.93 -40.01
CA ASN A 184 14.55 1.69 -39.98
C ASN A 184 14.25 1.12 -38.56
N ASP A 185 13.37 1.78 -37.79
CA ASP A 185 12.67 1.24 -36.60
C ASP A 185 13.52 0.65 -35.46
N THR A 186 14.83 0.91 -35.43
CA THR A 186 15.74 0.37 -34.40
C THR A 186 16.26 1.49 -33.51
N VAL A 187 15.94 1.43 -32.22
CA VAL A 187 16.55 2.31 -31.20
C VAL A 187 17.72 1.57 -30.59
N VAL A 188 18.93 1.89 -31.04
CA VAL A 188 20.18 1.41 -30.45
C VAL A 188 20.48 2.27 -29.24
N ILE A 189 20.52 1.64 -28.06
CA ILE A 189 20.99 2.28 -26.83
C ILE A 189 22.49 2.00 -26.75
N ASP A 190 23.31 3.04 -26.87
CA ASP A 190 24.73 2.91 -26.60
C ASP A 190 24.94 2.82 -25.09
N LEU A 191 25.30 1.63 -24.60
CA LEU A 191 25.63 1.39 -23.20
C LEU A 191 27.11 1.66 -22.89
N ALA A 192 27.96 1.93 -23.90
CA ALA A 192 29.39 2.18 -23.69
C ALA A 192 29.65 3.29 -22.65
N PRO A 193 28.95 4.44 -22.64
CA PRO A 193 29.15 5.47 -21.63
C PRO A 193 28.85 5.01 -20.20
N VAL A 194 27.94 4.05 -20.02
CA VAL A 194 27.61 3.47 -18.71
C VAL A 194 28.71 2.50 -18.28
N ILE A 195 29.16 1.64 -19.19
CA ILE A 195 30.23 0.67 -18.94
C ILE A 195 31.54 1.38 -18.58
N ASP A 196 31.90 2.43 -19.31
CA ASP A 196 33.14 3.19 -19.06
C ASP A 196 33.10 3.90 -17.71
N ARG A 197 31.94 4.46 -17.34
CA ARG A 197 31.77 5.08 -16.03
C ARG A 197 31.91 4.07 -14.89
N VAL A 198 31.41 2.85 -15.09
CA VAL A 198 31.53 1.76 -14.11
C VAL A 198 32.98 1.29 -13.98
N LYS A 199 33.71 1.13 -15.10
CA LYS A 199 35.14 0.79 -15.09
C LYS A 199 35.96 1.82 -14.33
N GLN A 200 35.74 3.11 -14.59
CA GLN A 200 36.43 4.18 -13.86
C GLN A 200 36.19 4.09 -12.36
N LEU A 201 34.93 3.92 -11.94
CA LEU A 201 34.58 3.79 -10.52
C LEU A 201 35.23 2.56 -9.86
N LEU A 202 35.33 1.43 -10.57
CA LEU A 202 36.02 0.23 -10.09
C LEU A 202 37.54 0.47 -9.94
N VAL A 203 38.16 1.16 -10.89
CA VAL A 203 39.59 1.50 -10.83
C VAL A 203 39.89 2.51 -9.71
N ASP A 204 39.10 3.57 -9.60
CA ASP A 204 39.24 4.62 -8.57
C ASP A 204 39.10 4.05 -7.14
N HIS A 205 38.37 2.94 -6.99
CA HIS A 205 38.17 2.24 -5.72
C HIS A 205 39.02 0.98 -5.54
N GLY A 206 40.12 0.86 -6.31
CA GLY A 206 41.18 -0.12 -6.05
C GLY A 206 41.08 -1.45 -6.81
N LEU A 207 40.03 -1.64 -7.62
CA LEU A 207 39.84 -2.83 -8.46
C LEU A 207 40.52 -2.62 -9.83
N THR A 208 41.83 -2.40 -9.82
CA THR A 208 42.65 -2.04 -11.00
C THR A 208 42.59 -3.06 -12.14
N ILE A 209 42.21 -4.31 -11.84
CA ILE A 209 41.96 -5.34 -12.85
C ILE A 209 40.82 -4.96 -13.81
N ALA A 210 39.89 -4.10 -13.38
CA ALA A 210 38.82 -3.57 -14.23
C ALA A 210 39.35 -2.76 -15.43
N ALA A 211 40.55 -2.18 -15.33
CA ALA A 211 41.20 -1.47 -16.43
C ALA A 211 41.63 -2.40 -17.58
N LYS A 212 41.74 -3.72 -17.33
CA LYS A 212 42.07 -4.71 -18.36
C LYS A 212 40.85 -5.26 -19.10
N ILE A 213 39.64 -4.90 -18.67
CA ILE A 213 38.41 -5.29 -19.35
C ILE A 213 38.34 -4.48 -20.66
N PRO A 214 38.37 -5.13 -21.84
CA PRO A 214 38.29 -4.43 -23.13
C PRO A 214 37.09 -3.49 -23.19
N GLU A 215 37.20 -2.34 -23.85
CA GLU A 215 36.01 -1.54 -24.21
C GLU A 215 35.14 -2.39 -25.12
N ILE A 216 34.02 -2.84 -24.56
CA ILE A 216 33.02 -3.57 -25.33
C ILE A 216 32.07 -2.49 -25.85
N HIS A 217 32.26 -2.08 -27.09
CA HIS A 217 31.21 -1.43 -27.87
C HIS A 217 30.18 -2.51 -28.23
N THR A 218 29.49 -3.03 -27.23
CA THR A 218 28.38 -3.93 -27.46
C THR A 218 27.19 -3.06 -27.80
N ASP A 219 26.82 -3.07 -29.09
CA ASP A 219 25.44 -2.84 -29.53
C ASP A 219 24.58 -3.94 -28.89
N PHE A 220 24.33 -3.80 -27.60
CA PHE A 220 23.64 -4.81 -26.83
C PHE A 220 22.18 -4.77 -27.26
N THR A 221 21.83 -5.64 -28.21
CA THR A 221 20.47 -5.89 -28.66
C THR A 221 19.73 -6.66 -27.56
N VAL A 222 19.60 -6.06 -26.36
CA VAL A 222 18.89 -6.67 -25.21
C VAL A 222 17.39 -6.68 -25.45
N LEU A 223 16.89 -5.81 -26.33
CA LEU A 223 15.47 -5.80 -26.71
C LEU A 223 15.34 -5.86 -28.23
N THR A 224 14.64 -6.89 -28.72
CA THR A 224 14.13 -6.92 -30.08
C THR A 224 13.23 -5.72 -30.32
N SER A 225 13.23 -5.18 -31.55
CA SER A 225 12.46 -3.98 -31.94
C SER A 225 10.98 -4.04 -31.52
N ASP A 226 10.37 -5.23 -31.60
CA ASP A 226 9.01 -5.50 -31.15
C ASP A 226 8.78 -5.31 -29.63
N ALA A 227 9.75 -5.74 -28.81
CA ALA A 227 9.68 -5.58 -27.36
C ALA A 227 9.84 -4.11 -26.96
N ILE A 228 10.67 -3.35 -27.68
CA ILE A 228 10.84 -1.90 -27.46
C ILE A 228 9.53 -1.16 -27.77
N GLY A 229 8.87 -1.48 -28.88
CA GLY A 229 7.58 -0.90 -29.24
C GLY A 229 6.50 -1.14 -28.18
N LYS A 230 6.42 -2.38 -27.66
CA LYS A 230 5.50 -2.74 -26.57
C LYS A 230 5.85 -2.04 -25.26
N ALA A 231 7.14 -1.98 -24.90
CA ALA A 231 7.60 -1.31 -23.69
C ALA A 231 7.33 0.20 -23.72
N LYS A 232 7.57 0.87 -24.85
CA LYS A 232 7.23 2.30 -25.03
C LYS A 232 5.73 2.56 -24.92
N LYS A 233 4.90 1.73 -25.57
CA LYS A 233 3.43 1.83 -25.46
C LYS A 233 2.97 1.60 -24.02
N GLY A 234 3.51 0.57 -23.35
CA GLY A 234 3.23 0.25 -21.96
C GLY A 234 3.63 1.38 -21.01
N PHE A 235 4.82 1.95 -21.17
CA PHE A 235 5.30 3.09 -20.36
C PHE A 235 4.45 4.34 -20.58
N ARG A 236 4.04 4.62 -21.82
CA ARG A 236 3.12 5.74 -22.11
C ARG A 236 1.74 5.52 -21.48
N LEU A 237 1.20 4.31 -21.60
CA LEU A 237 -0.06 3.94 -20.96
C LEU A 237 0.08 4.10 -19.44
N LEU A 238 1.19 3.65 -18.86
CA LEU A 238 1.48 3.80 -17.44
C LEU A 238 1.59 5.26 -17.00
N GLN A 239 2.22 6.14 -17.80
CA GLN A 239 2.29 7.57 -17.48
C GLN A 239 0.91 8.23 -17.45
N ILE A 240 -0.01 7.80 -18.32
CA ILE A 240 -1.39 8.28 -18.36
C ILE A 240 -2.17 7.68 -17.18
N VAL A 241 -2.25 6.35 -17.13
CA VAL A 241 -3.06 5.60 -16.16
C VAL A 241 -2.55 5.80 -14.73
N GLY A 242 -1.24 5.93 -14.52
CA GLY A 242 -0.63 6.15 -13.20
C GLY A 242 -1.01 7.48 -12.55
N PHE A 243 -1.40 8.49 -13.34
CA PHE A 243 -2.00 9.72 -12.80
C PHE A 243 -3.52 9.65 -12.71
N TRP A 244 -4.14 9.24 -13.81
CA TRP A 244 -5.58 9.36 -14.00
C TRP A 244 -6.37 8.27 -13.29
N LEU A 245 -5.85 7.05 -13.18
CA LEU A 245 -6.58 5.94 -12.57
C LEU A 245 -6.80 6.13 -11.06
N PRO A 246 -5.81 6.59 -10.26
CA PRO A 246 -6.05 6.97 -8.88
C PRO A 246 -7.08 8.09 -8.73
N LEU A 247 -6.97 9.13 -9.55
CA LEU A 247 -7.91 10.25 -9.53
C LEU A 247 -9.33 9.80 -9.89
N LEU A 248 -9.47 8.99 -10.95
CA LEU A 248 -10.74 8.43 -11.39
C LEU A 248 -11.34 7.51 -10.32
N THR A 249 -10.52 6.67 -9.68
CA THR A 249 -10.96 5.79 -8.59
C THR A 249 -11.52 6.60 -7.42
N LEU A 250 -10.85 7.70 -7.04
CA LEU A 250 -11.31 8.62 -6.02
C LEU A 250 -12.62 9.32 -6.41
N VAL A 251 -12.72 9.79 -7.66
CA VAL A 251 -13.93 10.44 -8.19
C VAL A 251 -15.10 9.46 -8.24
N LEU A 252 -14.88 8.20 -8.64
CA LEU A 252 -15.92 7.16 -8.64
C LEU A 252 -16.38 6.82 -7.23
N ALA A 253 -15.46 6.69 -6.27
CA ALA A 253 -15.78 6.48 -4.87
C ALA A 253 -16.61 7.66 -4.32
N ALA A 254 -16.17 8.90 -4.55
CA ALA A 254 -16.89 10.10 -4.12
C ALA A 254 -18.25 10.23 -4.79
N GLY A 255 -18.35 9.99 -6.10
CA GLY A 255 -19.59 9.99 -6.87
C GLY A 255 -20.59 8.96 -6.34
N GLY A 256 -20.12 7.74 -6.04
CA GLY A 256 -20.94 6.70 -5.42
C GLY A 256 -21.49 7.13 -4.05
N VAL A 257 -20.67 7.79 -3.24
CA VAL A 257 -21.10 8.34 -1.94
C VAL A 257 -22.11 9.47 -2.08
N LEU A 258 -21.91 10.40 -3.03
CA LEU A 258 -22.77 11.56 -3.24
C LEU A 258 -24.14 11.18 -3.82
N LEU A 259 -24.21 10.17 -4.68
CA LEU A 259 -25.45 9.65 -5.27
C LEU A 259 -26.26 8.78 -4.29
N ALA A 260 -25.63 8.27 -3.23
CA ALA A 260 -26.30 7.43 -2.27
C ALA A 260 -27.33 8.20 -1.42
N VAL A 261 -28.52 7.61 -1.29
CA VAL A 261 -29.61 8.10 -0.43
C VAL A 261 -29.16 8.20 1.04
N ARG A 262 -28.26 7.31 1.47
CA ARG A 262 -27.64 7.30 2.81
C ARG A 262 -26.14 7.53 2.72
N ARG A 263 -25.74 8.77 2.42
CA ARG A 263 -24.34 9.18 2.18
C ARG A 263 -23.35 8.67 3.24
N ARG A 264 -23.72 8.67 4.52
CA ARG A 264 -22.86 8.17 5.61
C ARG A 264 -22.58 6.67 5.52
N ARG A 265 -23.62 5.85 5.30
CA ARG A 265 -23.44 4.40 5.12
C ARG A 265 -22.66 4.11 3.86
N ALA A 266 -22.92 4.86 2.80
CA ALA A 266 -22.19 4.74 1.55
C ALA A 266 -20.70 5.08 1.72
N LEU A 267 -20.37 6.11 2.51
CA LEU A 267 -18.99 6.47 2.82
C LEU A 267 -18.26 5.35 3.59
N VAL A 268 -18.91 4.76 4.60
CA VAL A 268 -18.37 3.60 5.32
C VAL A 268 -18.14 2.42 4.37
N THR A 269 -19.14 2.08 3.55
CA THR A 269 -18.99 0.97 2.59
C THR A 269 -17.93 1.24 1.53
N ALA A 270 -17.81 2.48 1.05
CA ALA A 270 -16.81 2.85 0.06
C ALA A 270 -15.39 2.77 0.65
N ALA A 271 -15.19 3.35 1.83
CA ALA A 271 -13.90 3.34 2.51
C ALA A 271 -13.45 1.91 2.86
N LEU A 272 -14.36 1.06 3.32
CA LEU A 272 -14.07 -0.36 3.56
C LEU A 272 -13.82 -1.12 2.26
N ALA A 273 -14.59 -0.88 1.20
CA ALA A 273 -14.39 -1.59 -0.08
C ALA A 273 -13.04 -1.23 -0.73
N VAL A 274 -12.63 0.04 -0.65
CA VAL A 274 -11.29 0.49 -1.08
C VAL A 274 -10.20 -0.16 -0.21
N ALA A 275 -10.37 -0.20 1.12
CA ALA A 275 -9.43 -0.87 2.01
C ALA A 275 -9.30 -2.38 1.69
N VAL A 276 -10.42 -3.06 1.41
CA VAL A 276 -10.42 -4.47 0.98
C VAL A 276 -9.71 -4.63 -0.36
N GLY A 277 -9.95 -3.76 -1.35
CA GLY A 277 -9.25 -3.79 -2.64
C GLY A 277 -7.72 -3.65 -2.49
N ALA A 278 -7.28 -2.77 -1.61
CA ALA A 278 -5.86 -2.64 -1.26
C ALA A 278 -5.32 -3.87 -0.51
N ALA A 279 -6.09 -4.45 0.42
CA ALA A 279 -5.71 -5.67 1.14
C ALA A 279 -5.55 -6.88 0.20
N VAL A 280 -6.46 -7.03 -0.78
CA VAL A 280 -6.36 -8.07 -1.82
C VAL A 280 -5.05 -7.94 -2.60
N LEU A 281 -4.64 -6.72 -2.96
CA LEU A 281 -3.34 -6.49 -3.59
C LEU A 281 -2.19 -6.91 -2.66
N GLY A 282 -2.26 -6.59 -1.37
CA GLY A 282 -1.27 -7.02 -0.38
C GLY A 282 -1.13 -8.54 -0.30
N VAL A 283 -2.26 -9.27 -0.28
CA VAL A 283 -2.28 -10.74 -0.32
C VAL A 283 -1.71 -11.25 -1.65
N ALA A 284 -2.08 -10.64 -2.77
CA ALA A 284 -1.56 -11.01 -4.08
C ALA A 284 -0.03 -10.87 -4.16
N LEU A 285 0.56 -9.82 -3.58
CA LEU A 285 2.01 -9.65 -3.50
C LEU A 285 2.68 -10.71 -2.63
N TRP A 286 2.05 -11.08 -1.52
CA TRP A 286 2.55 -12.16 -0.64
C TRP A 286 2.55 -13.51 -1.36
N VAL A 287 1.45 -13.84 -2.05
CA VAL A 287 1.34 -15.06 -2.88
C VAL A 287 2.33 -15.02 -4.04
N PHE A 288 2.42 -13.90 -4.76
CA PHE A 288 3.33 -13.73 -5.88
C PHE A 288 4.79 -13.90 -5.46
N ARG A 289 5.19 -13.39 -4.28
CA ARG A 289 6.53 -13.60 -3.73
C ARG A 289 6.84 -15.09 -3.56
N ALA A 290 5.90 -15.89 -3.06
CA ALA A 290 6.09 -17.33 -2.91
C ALA A 290 6.31 -18.02 -4.26
N PHE A 291 5.45 -17.74 -5.25
CA PHE A 291 5.60 -18.29 -6.61
C PHE A 291 6.88 -17.83 -7.31
N TYR A 292 7.23 -16.55 -7.16
CA TYR A 292 8.45 -15.97 -7.71
C TYR A 292 9.69 -16.71 -7.22
N LEU A 293 9.80 -16.92 -5.90
CA LEU A 293 10.96 -17.59 -5.30
C LEU A 293 11.04 -19.09 -5.63
N ASP A 294 9.89 -19.75 -5.77
CA ASP A 294 9.80 -21.17 -6.15
C ASP A 294 10.15 -21.40 -7.63
N SER A 295 9.93 -20.40 -8.49
CA SER A 295 10.22 -20.48 -9.93
C SER A 295 11.66 -20.12 -10.29
N LEU A 296 12.53 -19.83 -9.31
CA LEU A 296 13.91 -19.44 -9.57
C LEU A 296 14.76 -20.64 -10.01
N PRO A 297 15.62 -20.49 -11.03
CA PRO A 297 16.61 -21.50 -11.37
C PRO A 297 17.55 -21.78 -10.18
N ALA A 298 18.03 -23.02 -10.06
CA ALA A 298 18.96 -23.43 -8.99
C ALA A 298 20.28 -22.63 -8.96
N SER A 299 20.62 -21.94 -10.04
CA SER A 299 21.80 -21.05 -10.14
C SER A 299 21.59 -19.68 -9.50
N VAL A 300 20.37 -19.33 -9.07
CA VAL A 300 20.05 -18.03 -8.47
C VAL A 300 19.83 -18.19 -6.97
N SER A 301 20.49 -17.36 -6.17
CA SER A 301 20.25 -17.32 -4.72
C SER A 301 18.81 -16.87 -4.43
N GLN A 302 18.02 -17.74 -3.81
CA GLN A 302 16.65 -17.42 -3.38
C GLN A 302 16.61 -16.30 -2.34
N SER A 303 17.60 -16.21 -1.45
CA SER A 303 17.65 -15.16 -0.41
C SER A 303 17.89 -13.79 -1.03
N ALA A 304 18.89 -13.68 -1.93
CA ALA A 304 19.18 -12.44 -2.64
C ALA A 304 18.01 -11.98 -3.52
N ALA A 305 17.37 -12.92 -4.23
CA ALA A 305 16.17 -12.63 -5.01
C ALA A 305 15.00 -12.15 -4.13
N GLY A 306 14.86 -12.73 -2.93
CA GLY A 306 13.92 -12.28 -1.91
C GLY A 306 14.16 -10.83 -1.48
N SER A 307 15.41 -10.47 -1.17
CA SER A 307 15.80 -9.09 -0.82
C SER A 307 15.50 -8.11 -1.94
N ILE A 308 15.83 -8.46 -3.19
CA ILE A 308 15.53 -7.62 -4.37
C ILE A 308 14.02 -7.41 -4.53
N PHE A 309 13.23 -8.49 -4.45
CA PHE A 309 11.77 -8.39 -4.49
C PHE A 309 11.24 -7.49 -3.37
N ASP A 310 11.75 -7.68 -2.16
CA ASP A 310 11.27 -6.97 -0.99
C ASP A 310 11.59 -5.47 -1.05
N ALA A 311 12.75 -5.11 -1.61
CA ALA A 311 13.16 -3.73 -1.88
C ALA A 311 12.28 -3.05 -2.95
N LEU A 312 12.02 -3.72 -4.07
CA LEU A 312 11.19 -3.18 -5.16
C LEU A 312 9.74 -2.95 -4.70
N VAL A 313 9.20 -3.88 -3.91
CA VAL A 313 7.80 -3.86 -3.47
C VAL A 313 7.64 -3.10 -2.14
N GLY A 314 8.71 -2.56 -1.57
CA GLY A 314 8.71 -1.81 -0.30
C GLY A 314 7.74 -0.61 -0.32
N TYR A 315 7.93 0.33 -1.25
CA TYR A 315 7.04 1.50 -1.40
C TYR A 315 5.62 1.09 -1.80
N LEU A 316 5.46 0.03 -2.59
CA LEU A 316 4.14 -0.49 -2.95
C LEU A 316 3.39 -1.00 -1.71
N ARG A 317 4.06 -1.75 -0.83
CA ARG A 317 3.50 -2.21 0.45
C ARG A 317 3.20 -1.06 1.40
N ALA A 318 4.03 -0.01 1.43
CA ALA A 318 3.75 1.20 2.19
C ALA A 318 2.49 1.91 1.68
N GLY A 319 2.33 2.06 0.36
CA GLY A 319 1.13 2.61 -0.26
C GLY A 319 -0.13 1.81 0.04
N ILE A 320 -0.06 0.47 -0.02
CA ILE A 320 -1.16 -0.42 0.36
C ILE A 320 -1.57 -0.20 1.83
N ARG A 321 -0.60 -0.19 2.76
CA ARG A 321 -0.85 0.06 4.18
C ARG A 321 -1.49 1.43 4.40
N MET A 322 -1.01 2.46 3.70
CA MET A 322 -1.57 3.82 3.76
C MET A 322 -3.04 3.84 3.33
N VAL A 323 -3.39 3.21 2.20
CA VAL A 323 -4.77 3.18 1.70
C VAL A 323 -5.70 2.39 2.62
N ILE A 324 -5.25 1.23 3.13
CA ILE A 324 -6.02 0.44 4.11
C ILE A 324 -6.28 1.27 5.36
N THR A 325 -5.24 1.89 5.90
CA THR A 325 -5.31 2.70 7.13
C THR A 325 -6.25 3.88 6.93
N LEU A 326 -6.09 4.65 5.85
CA LEU A 326 -6.95 5.78 5.53
C LEU A 326 -8.41 5.33 5.35
N GLY A 327 -8.64 4.23 4.64
CA GLY A 327 -9.98 3.66 4.46
C GLY A 327 -10.62 3.26 5.78
N VAL A 328 -9.88 2.61 6.68
CA VAL A 328 -10.38 2.24 8.01
C VAL A 328 -10.67 3.48 8.86
N VAL A 329 -9.77 4.46 8.90
CA VAL A 329 -9.97 5.72 9.65
C VAL A 329 -11.21 6.46 9.14
N VAL A 330 -11.36 6.61 7.83
CA VAL A 330 -12.55 7.25 7.22
C VAL A 330 -13.82 6.46 7.53
N ALA A 331 -13.77 5.13 7.46
CA ALA A 331 -14.91 4.28 7.81
C ALA A 331 -15.31 4.44 9.28
N LEU A 332 -14.35 4.41 10.21
CA LEU A 332 -14.58 4.59 11.64
C LEU A 332 -15.12 5.98 11.95
N ALA A 333 -14.52 7.03 11.40
CA ALA A 333 -14.98 8.40 11.57
C ALA A 333 -16.42 8.61 11.07
N ALA A 334 -16.72 8.09 9.87
CA ALA A 334 -18.05 8.17 9.28
C ALA A 334 -19.08 7.36 10.06
N TRP A 335 -18.66 6.22 10.65
CA TRP A 335 -19.51 5.36 11.47
C TRP A 335 -19.80 5.99 12.85
N LEU A 336 -18.78 6.49 13.55
CA LEU A 336 -18.88 7.12 14.87
C LEU A 336 -19.68 8.42 14.83
N SER A 337 -19.57 9.20 13.75
CA SER A 337 -20.34 10.43 13.59
C SER A 337 -21.83 10.18 13.29
N GLY A 338 -22.28 8.93 13.13
CA GLY A 338 -23.64 8.57 12.67
C GLY A 338 -24.63 8.19 13.77
N GLU A 339 -25.88 8.65 13.66
CA GLU A 339 -27.02 8.31 14.56
C GLU A 339 -27.61 6.90 14.33
N GLY A 340 -26.86 5.98 13.73
CA GLY A 340 -27.39 4.65 13.38
C GLY A 340 -27.59 3.76 14.61
N ARG A 341 -28.77 3.12 14.76
CA ARG A 341 -29.12 2.25 15.92
C ARG A 341 -28.07 1.23 16.36
N ALA A 342 -27.19 0.76 15.47
CA ALA A 342 -26.09 -0.14 15.80
C ALA A 342 -24.89 0.62 16.39
N ALA A 343 -24.52 1.77 15.83
CA ALA A 343 -23.50 2.66 16.38
C ALA A 343 -23.97 3.22 17.74
N THR A 344 -25.23 3.64 17.85
CA THR A 344 -25.80 4.09 19.14
C THR A 344 -25.87 2.96 20.16
N ARG A 345 -26.16 1.71 19.76
CA ARG A 345 -26.17 0.57 20.69
C ARG A 345 -24.77 0.15 21.14
N VAL A 346 -23.79 0.12 20.23
CA VAL A 346 -22.40 -0.17 20.61
C VAL A 346 -21.87 0.96 21.49
N LYS A 347 -22.13 2.23 21.14
CA LYS A 347 -21.78 3.39 21.97
C LYS A 347 -22.47 3.34 23.33
N ALA A 348 -23.76 3.03 23.40
CA ALA A 348 -24.53 2.92 24.64
C ALA A 348 -24.15 1.69 25.49
N MET A 349 -23.79 0.56 24.88
CA MET A 349 -23.33 -0.64 25.60
C MET A 349 -21.92 -0.43 26.15
N TRP A 350 -21.05 0.22 25.37
CA TRP A 350 -19.71 0.60 25.79
C TRP A 350 -19.77 1.64 26.92
N GLN A 351 -20.61 2.66 26.76
CA GLN A 351 -20.93 3.68 27.77
C GLN A 351 -21.52 3.08 29.04
N GLY A 352 -22.51 2.20 28.90
CA GLY A 352 -23.19 1.58 30.02
C GLY A 352 -22.30 0.60 30.78
N GLY A 353 -21.46 -0.17 30.07
CA GLY A 353 -20.52 -1.09 30.70
C GLY A 353 -19.39 -0.38 31.45
N ILE A 354 -18.82 0.66 30.85
CA ILE A 354 -17.74 1.44 31.47
C ILE A 354 -18.28 2.34 32.60
N GLY A 355 -19.47 2.92 32.41
CA GLY A 355 -20.19 3.66 33.45
C GLY A 355 -20.50 2.79 34.66
N ALA A 356 -21.00 1.57 34.46
CA ALA A 356 -21.25 0.63 35.56
C ALA A 356 -19.98 0.25 36.34
N VAL A 357 -18.84 0.10 35.67
CA VAL A 357 -17.54 -0.16 36.31
C VAL A 357 -17.05 1.06 37.08
N ARG A 358 -17.24 2.27 36.55
CA ARG A 358 -16.92 3.53 37.23
C ARG A 358 -17.76 3.73 38.48
N ASP A 359 -19.07 3.53 38.38
CA ASP A 359 -20.01 3.69 39.47
C ASP A 359 -19.73 2.66 40.58
N ALA A 360 -19.38 1.42 40.20
CA ALA A 360 -18.94 0.39 41.14
C ALA A 360 -17.59 0.69 41.80
N ALA A 361 -16.70 1.43 41.11
CA ALA A 361 -15.41 1.87 41.65
C ALA A 361 -15.52 3.15 42.52
N GLY A 362 -16.68 3.81 42.56
CA GLY A 362 -16.93 5.01 43.36
C GLY A 362 -16.11 6.25 42.94
N ILE A 363 -15.58 6.26 41.71
CA ILE A 363 -14.75 7.35 41.20
C ILE A 363 -15.66 8.40 40.57
N THR A 364 -15.90 9.51 41.29
CA THR A 364 -16.56 10.70 40.76
C THR A 364 -15.54 11.53 40.00
N GLY A 365 -15.82 11.84 38.74
CA GLY A 365 -14.91 12.56 37.87
C GLY A 365 -14.70 13.98 38.39
N GLY A 366 -13.52 14.24 38.97
CA GLY A 366 -13.11 15.59 39.35
C GLY A 366 -12.94 16.53 38.14
N PRO A 367 -12.18 17.63 38.25
CA PRO A 367 -11.97 18.61 37.17
C PRO A 367 -11.53 18.01 35.82
N VAL A 368 -10.87 16.85 35.87
CA VAL A 368 -10.44 16.07 34.71
C VAL A 368 -11.64 15.53 33.91
N GLY A 369 -12.74 15.12 34.56
CA GLY A 369 -13.89 14.54 33.88
C GLY A 369 -14.67 15.55 33.04
N ALA A 370 -14.86 16.76 33.55
CA ALA A 370 -15.50 17.85 32.81
C ALA A 370 -14.66 18.34 31.61
N TRP A 371 -13.33 18.25 31.70
CA TRP A 371 -12.44 18.55 30.57
C TRP A 371 -12.47 17.46 29.51
N VAL A 372 -12.43 16.17 29.92
CA VAL A 372 -12.52 15.02 29.03
C VAL A 372 -13.87 15.01 28.30
N HIS A 373 -14.98 15.32 28.98
CA HIS A 373 -16.29 15.43 28.34
C HIS A 373 -16.29 16.44 27.19
N ARG A 374 -15.73 17.64 27.42
CA ARG A 374 -15.63 18.70 26.42
C ARG A 374 -14.68 18.33 25.27
N ALA A 375 -13.65 17.55 25.54
CA ALA A 375 -12.63 17.14 24.58
C ALA A 375 -12.83 15.71 24.04
N LYS A 376 -13.96 15.07 24.29
CA LYS A 376 -14.18 13.65 24.02
C LYS A 376 -14.05 13.28 22.55
N ASP A 377 -14.72 14.03 21.69
CA ASP A 377 -14.68 13.81 20.24
C ASP A 377 -13.26 14.01 19.65
N PRO A 378 -12.52 15.10 19.95
CA PRO A 378 -11.13 15.22 19.49
C PRO A 378 -10.18 14.17 20.10
N LEU A 379 -10.40 13.74 21.35
CA LEU A 379 -9.55 12.74 22.01
C LEU A 379 -9.75 11.33 21.40
N ASN A 380 -10.99 10.94 21.14
CA ASN A 380 -11.31 9.70 20.42
C ASN A 380 -10.72 9.68 19.00
N TRP A 381 -10.83 10.81 18.29
CA TRP A 381 -10.19 10.96 16.98
C TRP A 381 -8.66 10.87 17.07
N THR A 382 -8.07 11.45 18.12
CA THR A 382 -6.62 11.36 18.37
C THR A 382 -6.18 9.92 18.56
N VAL A 383 -6.91 9.12 19.36
CA VAL A 383 -6.58 7.70 19.57
C VAL A 383 -6.63 6.91 18.25
N VAL A 384 -7.67 7.12 17.44
CA VAL A 384 -7.80 6.44 16.14
C VAL A 384 -6.69 6.87 15.17
N VAL A 385 -6.37 8.17 15.12
CA VAL A 385 -5.29 8.70 14.28
C VAL A 385 -3.93 8.18 14.74
N VAL A 386 -3.66 8.13 16.04
CA VAL A 386 -2.41 7.59 16.59
C VAL A 386 -2.28 6.12 16.24
N ALA A 387 -3.31 5.30 16.47
CA ALA A 387 -3.29 3.88 16.11
C ALA A 387 -3.06 3.65 14.61
N ALA A 388 -3.71 4.47 13.78
CA ALA A 388 -3.52 4.48 12.34
C ALA A 388 -2.10 4.88 11.93
N VAL A 389 -1.55 5.95 12.52
CA VAL A 389 -0.18 6.41 12.26
C VAL A 389 0.84 5.36 12.70
N VAL A 390 0.65 4.71 13.85
CA VAL A 390 1.53 3.62 14.30
C VAL A 390 1.53 2.47 13.29
N LEU A 391 0.37 2.03 12.80
CA LEU A 391 0.28 0.99 11.77
C LEU A 391 0.92 1.41 10.44
N LEU A 392 0.84 2.69 10.11
CA LEU A 392 1.39 3.26 8.87
C LEU A 392 2.92 3.34 8.91
N VAL A 393 3.49 3.73 10.05
CA VAL A 393 4.95 3.89 10.24
C VAL A 393 5.64 2.55 10.50
N TRP A 394 4.92 1.56 11.01
CA TRP A 394 5.52 0.28 11.41
C TRP A 394 5.90 -0.61 10.23
N ASP A 395 7.19 -0.74 9.93
CA ASP A 395 7.69 -1.28 8.66
C ASP A 395 7.33 -2.75 8.35
N ARG A 396 7.06 -3.56 9.39
CA ARG A 396 6.59 -4.95 9.28
C ARG A 396 5.60 -5.31 10.42
N PRO A 397 4.34 -4.87 10.35
CA PRO A 397 3.38 -5.23 11.38
C PRO A 397 2.98 -6.68 11.12
N THR A 398 3.44 -7.59 11.97
CA THR A 398 2.90 -8.95 12.01
C THR A 398 1.41 -8.88 12.40
N ALA A 399 0.61 -9.87 12.00
CA ALA A 399 -0.82 -9.91 12.35
C ALA A 399 -1.06 -9.69 13.86
N MET A 400 -0.14 -10.18 14.69
CA MET A 400 -0.17 -10.01 16.14
C MET A 400 0.06 -8.55 16.58
N VAL A 401 0.98 -7.81 15.94
CA VAL A 401 1.23 -6.39 16.23
C VAL A 401 0.01 -5.54 15.88
N THR A 402 -0.65 -5.82 14.76
CA THR A 402 -1.89 -5.14 14.37
C THR A 402 -3.01 -5.38 15.38
N VAL A 403 -3.16 -6.62 15.87
CA VAL A 403 -4.12 -6.96 16.92
C VAL A 403 -3.79 -6.20 18.21
N TRP A 404 -2.53 -6.15 18.63
CA TRP A 404 -2.13 -5.39 19.83
C TRP A 404 -2.34 -3.89 19.70
N ILE A 405 -2.09 -3.29 18.53
CA ILE A 405 -2.37 -1.87 18.30
C ILE A 405 -3.88 -1.61 18.34
N ALA A 406 -4.69 -2.51 17.77
CA ALA A 406 -6.14 -2.43 17.88
C ALA A 406 -6.62 -2.54 19.34
N ILE A 407 -6.07 -3.49 20.11
CA ILE A 407 -6.37 -3.64 21.54
C ILE A 407 -5.97 -2.39 22.31
N ALA A 408 -4.77 -1.84 22.07
CA ALA A 408 -4.29 -0.62 22.72
C ALA A 408 -5.16 0.60 22.37
N ALA A 409 -5.60 0.72 21.12
CA ALA A 409 -6.54 1.75 20.70
C ALA A 409 -7.90 1.60 21.40
N LEU A 410 -8.45 0.38 21.45
CA LEU A 410 -9.70 0.09 22.15
C LEU A 410 -9.58 0.37 23.66
N PHE A 411 -8.45 0.03 24.27
CA PHE A 411 -8.15 0.35 25.66
C PHE A 411 -8.07 1.86 25.88
N ALA A 412 -7.37 2.59 25.04
CA ALA A 412 -7.29 4.05 25.13
C ALA A 412 -8.67 4.71 24.97
N LEU A 413 -9.49 4.25 24.02
CA LEU A 413 -10.88 4.69 23.88
C LEU A 413 -11.72 4.37 25.14
N ALA A 414 -11.51 3.20 25.75
CA ALA A 414 -12.16 2.83 27.00
C ALA A 414 -11.74 3.74 28.16
N VAL A 415 -10.47 4.15 28.23
CA VAL A 415 -9.98 5.09 29.24
C VAL A 415 -10.58 6.48 29.04
N VAL A 416 -10.65 6.98 27.80
CA VAL A 416 -11.32 8.25 27.47
C VAL A 416 -12.77 8.24 27.93
N GLU A 417 -13.47 7.13 27.71
CA GLU A 417 -14.86 6.98 28.13
C GLU A 417 -15.02 6.84 29.65
N PHE A 418 -14.09 6.13 30.32
CA PHE A 418 -14.11 5.98 31.77
C PHE A 418 -13.98 7.33 32.49
N LEU A 419 -13.15 8.21 31.94
CA LEU A 419 -12.91 9.55 32.48
C LEU A 419 -14.03 10.55 32.15
N ASP A 420 -15.02 10.21 31.32
CA ASP A 420 -16.08 11.12 30.88
C ASP A 420 -17.24 11.21 31.88
N ASP A 421 -17.32 12.26 32.70
CA ASP A 421 -18.39 12.45 33.70
C ASP A 421 -19.36 13.57 33.31
N ASP A 422 -20.65 13.23 33.27
CA ASP A 422 -21.80 14.08 32.92
C ASP A 422 -22.50 14.66 34.17
N SER A 423 -21.79 14.75 35.29
CA SER A 423 -22.31 15.29 36.55
C SER A 423 -22.61 16.80 36.48
N THR A 424 -23.59 17.22 35.69
CA THR A 424 -24.38 18.40 36.02
C THR A 424 -25.14 18.07 37.30
N PRO A 425 -24.99 18.85 38.40
CA PRO A 425 -25.73 18.62 39.62
C PRO A 425 -27.22 18.68 39.29
N HIS A 426 -27.92 17.56 39.41
CA HIS A 426 -29.37 17.53 39.39
C HIS A 426 -29.83 18.42 40.54
N LEU A 427 -30.21 19.66 40.23
CA LEU A 427 -30.96 20.50 41.15
C LEU A 427 -32.26 19.75 41.43
N LEU A 428 -32.31 19.07 42.57
CA LEU A 428 -33.51 18.42 43.08
C LEU A 428 -34.65 19.45 43.07
N PRO A 429 -35.85 19.10 42.61
CA PRO A 429 -37.00 20.00 42.71
C PRO A 429 -37.23 20.31 44.19
N ALA A 430 -37.27 21.60 44.51
CA ALA A 430 -37.51 22.10 45.87
C ALA A 430 -38.80 21.46 46.42
N PRO A 431 -38.83 21.04 47.71
CA PRO A 431 -40.04 20.53 48.30
C PRO A 431 -41.07 21.67 48.31
N HIS A 432 -42.19 21.48 47.62
CA HIS A 432 -43.32 22.39 47.68
C HIS A 432 -43.87 22.40 49.11
N GLY A 433 -43.38 23.37 49.90
CA GLY A 433 -43.96 23.76 51.16
C GLY A 433 -45.34 24.36 50.94
N GLN A 434 -46.31 23.84 51.69
CA GLN A 434 -47.64 24.37 51.88
C GLN A 434 -47.61 25.86 52.26
N ALA A 435 -48.47 26.67 51.64
CA ALA A 435 -49.15 27.81 52.29
C ALA A 435 -50.14 28.46 51.32
N HIS A 436 -51.44 28.17 51.48
CA HIS A 436 -52.48 29.18 51.30
C HIS A 436 -53.68 28.80 52.16
N GLY A 437 -53.69 29.37 53.37
CA GLY A 437 -54.90 29.68 54.10
C GLY A 437 -54.97 31.20 54.21
N GLN A 438 -56.00 31.78 53.59
CA GLN A 438 -56.87 32.84 54.10
C GLN A 438 -58.01 33.06 53.12
#